data_AF-A0A8T4Y5P7-F1
#
_entry.id   AF-A0A8T4Y5P7-F1
#
_cell.length_a   1.000
_cell.length_b   1.000
_cell.length_c   1.000
_cell.angle_alpha   90.00
_cell.angle_beta   90.00
_cell.angle_gamma   90.00
#
_symmetry.space_group_name_H-M   'P 1'
#
loop_
_entity.id
_entity.type
_entity.pdbx_description
1 polymer ?
#
loop_
_entity_poly.entity_id
_entity_poly.type
_entity_poly.pdbx_seq_one_letter_code
_entity_poly.pdbx_strand_id
1 'polypeptide(L)'
;MDFKLVKNLGGIGAILLTIGIFFPILILVGIVFVLISLKGLGKHYNERRIFNYALYGVIFDVISILVSVMLLYALLGGYLMVFVSTLLQCIHCVFGPSFLYKTILILVVLLVLFSLGGVFLMKSLNLLWAKSGEKKFRIAGLLLLIGGILTVILIGILIFPFAWIIAAAAFFSIKPIPQASSVPTSKP
;
A
#
# COMPACT_ATOMS: atom_id res chain seq x y z
N MET A 1 10.03 -10.78 20.13
CA MET A 1 10.50 -11.00 18.74
C MET A 1 11.85 -10.33 18.63
N ASP A 2 12.85 -11.06 18.15
CA ASP A 2 14.18 -10.52 17.89
C ASP A 2 14.07 -9.35 16.88
N PHE A 3 14.77 -8.25 17.19
CA PHE A 3 14.83 -7.07 16.35
C PHE A 3 15.40 -7.39 14.96
N LYS A 4 16.39 -8.29 14.87
CA LYS A 4 16.99 -8.69 13.59
C LYS A 4 15.99 -9.42 12.69
N LEU A 5 15.16 -10.27 13.28
CA LEU A 5 14.07 -10.96 12.58
C LEU A 5 13.02 -9.96 12.07
N VAL A 6 12.57 -9.04 12.92
CA VAL A 6 11.60 -8.00 12.55
C VAL A 6 12.08 -7.17 11.35
N LYS A 7 13.36 -6.78 11.37
CA LYS A 7 14.00 -6.06 10.28
C LYS A 7 14.00 -6.87 8.97
N ASN A 8 14.42 -8.12 9.05
CA ASN A 8 14.51 -9.00 7.88
C ASN A 8 13.14 -9.28 7.28
N LEU A 9 12.10 -9.53 8.08
CA LEU A 9 10.74 -9.71 7.58
C LEU A 9 10.22 -8.47 6.86
N GLY A 10 10.48 -7.26 7.38
CA GLY A 10 10.02 -6.02 6.76
C GLY A 10 10.68 -5.77 5.41
N GLY A 11 12.00 -5.95 5.35
CA GLY A 11 12.76 -5.82 4.10
C GLY A 11 12.39 -6.86 3.05
N ILE A 12 12.32 -8.14 3.43
CA ILE A 12 11.92 -9.24 2.54
C ILE A 12 10.47 -9.03 2.07
N GLY A 13 9.56 -8.66 2.98
CA GLY A 13 8.16 -8.42 2.64
C GLY A 13 7.99 -7.28 1.63
N ALA A 14 8.74 -6.19 1.77
CA ALA A 14 8.73 -5.07 0.83
C ALA A 14 9.30 -5.46 -0.55
N ILE A 15 10.33 -6.31 -0.60
CA ILE A 15 10.85 -6.86 -1.87
C ILE A 15 9.82 -7.79 -2.53
N LEU A 16 9.15 -8.65 -1.74
CA LEU A 16 8.07 -9.52 -2.23
C LEU A 16 6.92 -8.70 -2.83
N LEU A 17 6.56 -7.57 -2.23
CA LEU A 17 5.56 -6.65 -2.75
C LEU A 17 5.96 -6.04 -4.10
N THR A 18 7.25 -5.78 -4.30
CA THR A 18 7.78 -5.23 -5.55
C THR A 18 7.72 -6.27 -6.69
N ILE A 19 8.19 -7.49 -6.42
CA ILE A 19 8.22 -8.58 -7.42
C ILE A 19 6.82 -9.18 -7.64
N GLY A 20 5.93 -9.04 -6.64
CA GLY A 20 4.58 -9.56 -6.67
C GLY A 20 3.70 -9.00 -7.79
N ILE A 21 4.12 -7.91 -8.46
CA ILE A 21 3.48 -7.43 -9.69
C ILE A 21 3.43 -8.53 -10.77
N PHE A 22 4.47 -9.37 -10.88
CA PHE A 22 4.50 -10.50 -11.79
C PHE A 22 3.80 -11.75 -11.23
N PHE A 23 3.75 -11.86 -9.90
CA PHE A 23 3.20 -13.03 -9.20
C PHE A 23 2.24 -12.59 -8.08
N PRO A 24 0.93 -12.49 -8.36
CA PRO A 24 -0.05 -11.92 -7.43
C PRO A 24 -0.08 -12.59 -6.05
N ILE A 25 0.21 -13.90 -6.01
CA ILE A 25 0.26 -14.69 -4.77
C ILE A 25 1.38 -14.19 -3.82
N LEU A 26 2.50 -13.69 -4.37
CA LEU A 26 3.60 -13.13 -3.56
C LEU A 26 3.23 -11.81 -2.90
N ILE A 27 2.31 -11.03 -3.47
CA ILE A 27 1.83 -9.78 -2.87
C ILE A 27 1.21 -10.06 -1.51
N LEU A 28 0.37 -11.10 -1.41
CA LEU A 28 -0.30 -11.45 -0.15
C LEU A 28 0.73 -11.81 0.94
N VAL A 29 1.72 -12.65 0.59
CA VAL A 29 2.80 -13.03 1.52
C VAL A 29 3.63 -11.81 1.93
N GLY A 30 3.96 -10.93 0.97
CA GLY A 30 4.70 -9.69 1.19
C GLY A 30 3.99 -8.75 2.16
N ILE A 31 2.68 -8.51 1.95
CA ILE A 31 1.84 -7.71 2.86
C ILE A 31 1.89 -8.27 4.27
N VAL A 32 1.71 -9.58 4.43
CA VAL A 32 1.72 -10.23 5.74
C VAL A 32 3.07 -10.04 6.44
N PHE A 33 4.18 -10.22 5.73
CA PHE A 33 5.51 -10.03 6.29
C PHE A 33 5.78 -8.58 6.71
N VAL A 34 5.38 -7.62 5.89
CA VAL A 34 5.44 -6.19 6.24
C VAL A 34 4.61 -5.90 7.49
N LEU A 35 3.38 -6.43 7.57
CA LEU A 35 2.51 -6.23 8.74
C LEU A 35 3.11 -6.82 10.02
N ILE A 36 3.68 -8.02 9.96
CA ILE A 36 4.36 -8.65 11.10
C ILE A 36 5.57 -7.80 11.53
N SER A 37 6.34 -7.27 10.57
CA SER A 37 7.45 -6.37 10.85
C SER A 37 6.98 -5.09 11.56
N LEU A 38 5.97 -4.41 11.02
CA LEU A 38 5.40 -3.20 11.59
C LEU A 38 4.80 -3.43 12.98
N LYS A 39 4.21 -4.61 13.23
CA LYS A 39 3.76 -5.04 14.56
C LYS A 39 4.94 -5.21 15.52
N GLY A 40 6.02 -5.84 15.08
CA GLY A 40 7.25 -6.01 15.85
C GLY A 40 7.90 -4.68 16.21
N LEU A 41 8.03 -3.77 15.24
CA LEU A 41 8.57 -2.43 15.45
C LEU A 41 7.67 -1.59 16.34
N GLY A 42 6.34 -1.65 16.17
CA GLY A 42 5.39 -0.98 17.06
C GLY A 42 5.55 -1.43 18.51
N LYS A 43 5.85 -2.71 18.77
CA LYS A 43 6.15 -3.20 20.12
C LYS A 43 7.51 -2.70 20.63
N HIS A 44 8.55 -2.69 19.78
CA HIS A 44 9.89 -2.20 20.15
C HIS A 44 9.92 -0.70 20.44
N TYR A 45 9.18 0.10 19.66
CA TYR A 45 9.08 1.55 19.84
C TYR A 45 7.97 1.98 20.81
N ASN A 46 7.29 1.02 21.44
CA ASN A 46 6.13 1.22 22.31
C ASN A 46 5.04 2.14 21.69
N GLU A 47 4.83 2.00 20.39
CA GLU A 47 3.90 2.82 19.60
C GLU A 47 3.01 1.93 18.73
N ARG A 48 1.85 1.57 19.29
CA ARG A 48 0.88 0.66 18.65
C ARG A 48 0.24 1.28 17.39
N ARG A 49 0.26 2.61 17.24
CA ARG A 49 -0.29 3.31 16.08
C ARG A 49 0.45 2.99 14.78
N ILE A 50 1.74 2.62 14.86
CA ILE A 50 2.51 2.18 13.68
C ILE A 50 1.79 1.02 12.99
N PHE A 51 1.45 -0.02 13.75
CA PHE A 51 0.77 -1.19 13.21
C PHE A 51 -0.68 -0.89 12.82
N ASN A 52 -1.42 -0.18 13.66
CA ASN A 52 -2.83 0.08 13.40
C ASN A 52 -3.04 0.88 12.11
N TYR A 53 -2.25 1.94 11.87
CA TYR A 53 -2.35 2.69 10.62
C TYR A 53 -1.96 1.85 9.40
N ALA A 54 -0.93 1.01 9.50
CA ALA A 54 -0.58 0.12 8.40
C ALA A 54 -1.68 -0.90 8.09
N LEU A 55 -2.28 -1.48 9.14
CA LEU A 55 -3.38 -2.43 9.01
C LEU A 55 -4.60 -1.77 8.35
N TYR A 56 -4.99 -0.57 8.79
CA TYR A 56 -6.07 0.17 8.14
C TYR A 56 -5.74 0.48 6.68
N GLY A 57 -4.51 0.90 6.38
CA GLY A 57 -4.07 1.17 5.01
C GLY A 57 -4.21 -0.04 4.10
N VAL A 58 -3.76 -1.22 4.56
CA VAL A 58 -3.90 -2.47 3.82
C VAL A 58 -5.36 -2.89 3.66
N ILE A 59 -6.20 -2.73 4.69
CA ILE A 59 -7.64 -3.03 4.58
C ILE A 59 -8.28 -2.14 3.49
N PHE A 60 -7.99 -0.84 3.50
CA PHE A 60 -8.47 0.07 2.45
C PHE A 60 -7.95 -0.32 1.07
N ASP A 61 -6.69 -0.71 0.95
CA ASP A 61 -6.11 -1.12 -0.34
C ASP A 61 -6.78 -2.40 -0.88
N VAL A 62 -7.02 -3.40 -0.03
CA VAL A 62 -7.76 -4.63 -0.39
C VAL A 62 -9.19 -4.31 -0.83
N ILE A 63 -9.91 -3.46 -0.09
CA ILE A 63 -11.26 -3.01 -0.49
C ILE A 63 -11.22 -2.27 -1.83
N SER A 64 -10.22 -1.42 -2.04
CA SER A 64 -10.04 -0.65 -3.27
C SER A 64 -9.83 -1.58 -4.47
N ILE A 65 -8.98 -2.61 -4.33
CA ILE A 65 -8.74 -3.62 -5.36
C ILE A 65 -10.03 -4.39 -5.66
N LEU A 66 -10.76 -4.84 -4.65
CA LEU A 66 -12.02 -5.58 -4.85
C LEU A 66 -13.07 -4.73 -5.61
N VAL A 67 -13.25 -3.47 -5.20
CA VAL A 67 -14.16 -2.53 -5.87
C VAL A 67 -13.69 -2.27 -7.30
N SER A 68 -12.38 -2.08 -7.51
CA SER A 68 -11.81 -1.88 -8.84
C SER A 68 -12.03 -3.08 -9.77
N VAL A 69 -11.86 -4.31 -9.29
CA VAL A 69 -12.09 -5.53 -10.08
C VAL A 69 -13.57 -5.67 -10.42
N MET A 70 -14.47 -5.48 -9.45
CA MET A 70 -15.92 -5.54 -9.68
C MET A 70 -16.37 -4.51 -10.73
N LEU A 71 -15.84 -3.30 -10.64
CA LEU A 71 -16.09 -2.23 -11.61
C LEU A 71 -15.52 -2.57 -12.99
N LEU A 72 -14.33 -3.17 -13.06
CA LEU A 72 -13.72 -3.53 -14.33
C LEU A 72 -14.55 -4.59 -15.08
N TYR A 73 -15.12 -5.58 -14.37
CA TYR A 73 -16.07 -6.52 -14.94
C TYR A 73 -17.37 -5.85 -15.41
N ALA A 74 -17.94 -4.94 -14.61
CA ALA A 74 -19.14 -4.20 -14.98
C ALA A 74 -18.91 -3.31 -16.21
N LEU A 75 -17.77 -2.64 -16.27
CA LEU A 75 -17.35 -1.84 -17.41
C LEU A 75 -17.11 -2.71 -18.64
N LEU A 76 -16.42 -3.84 -18.53
CA LEU A 76 -16.13 -4.72 -19.67
C LEU A 76 -17.42 -5.31 -20.27
N GLY A 77 -18.39 -5.70 -19.44
CA GLY A 77 -19.71 -6.11 -19.90
C GLY A 77 -20.49 -4.97 -20.58
N GLY A 78 -20.44 -3.76 -20.01
CA GLY A 78 -21.01 -2.55 -20.61
C GLY A 78 -20.36 -2.20 -21.95
N TYR A 79 -19.02 -2.26 -22.04
CA TYR A 79 -18.25 -2.00 -23.26
C TYR A 79 -18.54 -3.03 -24.35
N LEU A 80 -18.77 -4.30 -24.01
CA LEU A 80 -19.17 -5.32 -24.98
C LEU A 80 -20.57 -5.03 -25.56
N MET A 81 -21.52 -4.64 -24.70
CA MET A 81 -22.87 -4.23 -25.12
C MET A 81 -22.84 -2.98 -26.00
N VAL A 82 -22.03 -1.99 -25.60
CA VAL A 82 -21.72 -0.77 -26.34
C VAL A 82 -21.09 -1.10 -27.70
N PHE A 83 -20.09 -1.98 -27.76
CA PHE A 83 -19.44 -2.40 -28.99
C PHE A 83 -20.42 -3.04 -29.98
N VAL A 84 -21.27 -3.98 -29.51
CA VAL A 84 -22.33 -4.60 -30.33
C VAL A 84 -23.34 -3.56 -30.81
N SER A 85 -23.78 -2.63 -29.95
CA SER A 85 -24.71 -1.56 -30.34
C SER A 85 -24.11 -0.51 -31.28
N THR A 86 -22.79 -0.29 -31.22
CA THR A 86 -22.06 0.63 -32.11
C THR A 86 -21.94 0.06 -33.52
N LEU A 87 -21.84 -1.27 -33.66
CA LEU A 87 -21.94 -1.95 -34.97
C LEU A 87 -23.35 -1.87 -35.60
N LEU A 88 -24.38 -1.57 -34.80
CA LEU A 88 -25.79 -1.46 -35.22
C LEU A 88 -26.33 0.00 -35.28
N GLN A 89 -25.46 1.00 -35.38
CA GLN A 89 -25.79 2.42 -35.64
C GLN A 89 -26.47 3.19 -34.47
N CYS A 90 -25.67 3.71 -33.53
CA CYS A 90 -25.86 5.06 -32.92
C CYS A 90 -24.76 5.40 -31.89
N ILE A 91 -23.73 6.15 -32.30
CA ILE A 91 -22.63 6.59 -31.42
C ILE A 91 -23.12 7.56 -30.32
N HIS A 92 -24.13 8.40 -30.61
CA HIS A 92 -24.67 9.39 -29.67
C HIS A 92 -25.44 8.79 -28.48
N CYS A 93 -26.05 7.61 -28.64
CA CYS A 93 -26.81 6.95 -27.57
C CYS A 93 -25.88 6.27 -26.54
N VAL A 94 -24.65 5.98 -26.96
CA VAL A 94 -23.68 5.17 -26.22
C VAL A 94 -22.69 6.05 -25.45
N PHE A 95 -22.16 7.10 -26.08
CA PHE A 95 -21.25 8.08 -25.46
C PHE A 95 -21.97 9.33 -24.94
N GLY A 96 -23.27 9.23 -24.65
CA GLY A 96 -24.03 10.35 -24.12
C GLY A 96 -23.48 10.86 -22.77
N PRO A 97 -23.85 12.08 -22.35
CA PRO A 97 -23.35 12.72 -21.12
C PRO A 97 -23.56 11.86 -19.86
N SER A 98 -24.58 11.00 -19.85
CA SER A 98 -24.89 10.05 -18.77
C SER A 98 -23.80 8.99 -18.55
N PHE A 99 -23.08 8.58 -19.59
CA PHE A 99 -21.98 7.60 -19.50
C PHE A 99 -20.71 8.24 -18.94
N LEU A 100 -20.39 9.45 -19.41
CA LEU A 100 -19.24 10.23 -18.93
C LEU A 100 -19.39 10.57 -17.45
N TYR A 101 -20.56 11.07 -17.03
CA TYR A 101 -20.83 11.40 -15.63
C TYR A 101 -20.64 10.19 -14.69
N LYS A 102 -21.19 9.01 -15.05
CA LYS A 102 -21.06 7.80 -14.24
C LYS A 102 -19.61 7.33 -14.15
N THR A 103 -18.90 7.31 -15.27
CA THR A 103 -17.49 6.90 -15.33
C THR A 103 -16.61 7.82 -14.48
N ILE A 104 -16.83 9.14 -14.56
CA ILE A 104 -16.10 10.13 -13.76
C ILE A 104 -16.40 9.96 -12.27
N LEU A 105 -17.66 9.78 -11.88
CA LEU A 105 -18.04 9.59 -10.47
C LEU A 105 -17.37 8.34 -9.88
N ILE A 106 -17.36 7.23 -10.63
CA ILE A 106 -16.68 6.00 -10.25
C ILE A 106 -15.17 6.21 -10.10
N LEU A 107 -14.55 6.91 -11.05
CA LEU A 107 -13.12 7.22 -11.03
C LEU A 107 -12.74 8.03 -9.78
N VAL A 108 -13.56 9.01 -9.41
CA VAL A 108 -13.37 9.83 -8.21
C VAL A 108 -13.50 8.99 -6.94
N VAL A 109 -14.47 8.08 -6.87
CA VAL A 109 -14.61 7.16 -5.72
C VAL A 109 -13.38 6.27 -5.57
N LEU A 110 -12.90 5.66 -6.65
CA LEU A 110 -11.68 4.86 -6.65
C LEU A 110 -10.44 5.67 -6.23
N LEU A 111 -10.31 6.90 -6.73
CA LEU A 111 -9.22 7.80 -6.37
C LEU A 111 -9.18 8.04 -4.85
N VAL A 112 -10.34 8.32 -4.24
CA VAL A 112 -10.44 8.55 -2.79
C VAL A 112 -10.07 7.29 -2.01
N LEU A 113 -10.57 6.13 -2.43
CA LEU A 113 -10.30 4.84 -1.77
C LEU A 113 -8.80 4.48 -1.79
N PHE A 114 -8.16 4.52 -2.95
CA PHE A 114 -6.71 4.27 -3.08
C PHE A 114 -5.87 5.31 -2.32
N SER A 115 -6.29 6.57 -2.36
CA SER A 115 -5.61 7.65 -1.62
C SER A 115 -5.69 7.44 -0.11
N LEU A 116 -6.83 7.00 0.42
CA LEU A 116 -6.98 6.69 1.84
C LEU A 116 -6.02 5.56 2.27
N GLY A 117 -5.93 4.49 1.49
CA GLY A 117 -4.96 3.40 1.72
C GLY A 117 -3.52 3.92 1.80
N GLY A 118 -3.12 4.73 0.82
CA GLY A 118 -1.81 5.37 0.77
C GLY A 118 -1.54 6.31 1.95
N VAL A 119 -2.52 7.11 2.36
CA VAL A 119 -2.40 8.03 3.52
C VAL A 119 -2.18 7.27 4.82
N PHE A 120 -2.90 6.17 5.04
CA PHE A 120 -2.74 5.36 6.25
C PHE A 120 -1.37 4.66 6.30
N LEU A 121 -0.90 4.12 5.17
CA LEU A 121 0.46 3.56 5.06
C LEU A 121 1.53 4.64 5.28
N MET A 122 1.37 5.82 4.68
CA MET A 122 2.26 6.96 4.90
C MET A 122 2.32 7.35 6.38
N LYS A 123 1.17 7.42 7.07
CA LYS A 123 1.11 7.73 8.51
C LYS A 123 1.89 6.71 9.34
N SER A 124 1.79 5.41 9.01
CA SER A 124 2.57 4.36 9.67
C SER A 124 4.08 4.56 9.49
N LEU A 125 4.53 4.78 8.25
CA LEU A 125 5.95 4.94 7.94
C LEU A 125 6.52 6.26 8.49
N ASN A 126 5.71 7.33 8.56
CA ASN A 126 6.11 8.58 9.19
C ASN A 126 6.30 8.43 10.71
N LEU A 127 5.45 7.66 11.39
CA LEU A 127 5.67 7.34 12.80
C LEU A 127 6.97 6.54 13.01
N LEU A 128 7.27 5.63 12.09
CA LEU A 128 8.54 4.90 12.08
C LEU A 128 9.73 5.82 11.88
N TRP A 129 9.68 6.74 10.92
CA TRP A 129 10.71 7.76 10.74
C TRP A 129 10.93 8.57 12.02
N ALA A 130 9.86 9.00 12.69
CA ALA A 130 9.94 9.80 13.92
C ALA A 130 10.60 9.03 15.08
N LYS A 131 10.46 7.70 15.13
CA LYS A 131 11.02 6.85 16.20
C LYS A 131 12.37 6.22 15.85
N SER A 132 12.63 5.93 14.59
CA SER A 132 13.86 5.30 14.10
C SER A 132 14.91 6.31 13.63
N GLY A 133 14.52 7.56 13.36
CA GLY A 133 15.38 8.59 12.79
C GLY A 133 15.70 8.40 11.30
N GLU A 134 15.22 7.32 10.67
CA GLU A 134 15.56 6.96 9.29
C GLU A 134 14.68 7.71 8.28
N LYS A 135 15.26 8.68 7.57
CA LYS A 135 14.56 9.52 6.58
C LYS A 135 13.99 8.71 5.42
N LYS A 136 14.55 7.53 5.13
CA LYS A 136 14.08 6.64 4.04
C LYS A 136 12.62 6.21 4.24
N PHE A 137 12.16 6.04 5.48
CA PHE A 137 10.76 5.73 5.74
C PHE A 137 9.81 6.86 5.34
N ARG A 138 10.21 8.12 5.56
CA ARG A 138 9.42 9.29 5.15
C ARG A 138 9.31 9.36 3.64
N ILE A 139 10.41 9.13 2.93
CA ILE A 139 10.44 9.13 1.46
C ILE A 139 9.58 8.00 0.91
N ALA A 140 9.70 6.78 1.45
CA ALA A 140 8.89 5.64 1.05
C ALA A 140 7.40 5.89 1.27
N GLY A 141 7.00 6.44 2.42
CA GLY A 141 5.61 6.77 2.71
C GLY A 141 5.02 7.82 1.76
N LEU A 142 5.81 8.84 1.40
CA LEU A 142 5.39 9.83 0.41
C LEU A 142 5.22 9.20 -0.99
N LEU A 143 6.15 8.33 -1.40
CA LEU A 143 6.03 7.65 -2.68
C LEU A 143 4.84 6.69 -2.74
N LEU A 144 4.49 6.03 -1.63
CA LEU A 144 3.28 5.20 -1.55
C LEU A 144 2.01 6.04 -1.69
N LEU A 145 1.97 7.23 -1.07
CA LEU A 145 0.84 8.15 -1.22
C LEU A 145 0.73 8.68 -2.66
N ILE A 146 1.84 9.15 -3.23
CA ILE A 146 1.88 9.65 -4.61
C ILE A 146 1.50 8.53 -5.59
N GLY A 147 2.04 7.33 -5.36
CA GLY A 147 1.71 6.13 -6.11
C GLY A 147 0.21 5.85 -6.09
N GLY A 148 -0.41 5.84 -4.90
CA GLY A 148 -1.86 5.63 -4.73
C GLY A 148 -2.74 6.65 -5.46
N ILE A 149 -2.33 7.93 -5.48
CA ILE A 149 -3.03 8.99 -6.22
C ILE A 149 -2.85 8.80 -7.74
N LEU A 150 -1.64 8.44 -8.19
CA LEU A 150 -1.33 8.27 -9.61
C LEU A 150 -1.79 6.92 -10.19
N THR A 151 -2.23 5.95 -9.37
CA THR A 151 -2.67 4.62 -9.85
C THR A 151 -3.82 4.75 -10.85
N VAL A 152 -4.64 5.79 -10.72
CA VAL A 152 -5.77 6.08 -11.61
C VAL A 152 -5.34 6.29 -13.06
N ILE A 153 -4.14 6.84 -13.29
CA ILE A 153 -3.59 7.08 -14.63
C ILE A 153 -2.70 5.90 -15.09
N LEU A 154 -2.74 4.76 -14.39
CA LEU A 154 -1.79 3.63 -14.50
C LEU A 154 -0.31 3.97 -14.20
N ILE A 155 0.07 5.25 -14.17
CA ILE A 155 1.41 5.71 -13.81
C ILE A 155 1.78 5.27 -12.39
N GLY A 156 0.80 5.25 -11.47
CA GLY A 156 1.02 4.83 -10.09
C GLY A 156 1.52 3.39 -9.95
N ILE A 157 1.15 2.49 -10.88
CA ILE A 157 1.63 1.10 -10.91
C ILE A 157 3.16 1.06 -11.09
N LEU A 158 3.72 2.03 -11.82
CA LEU A 158 5.16 2.11 -12.02
C LEU A 158 5.89 2.69 -10.80
N ILE A 159 5.26 3.62 -10.06
CA ILE A 159 5.84 4.30 -8.88
C ILE A 159 5.81 3.41 -7.63
N PHE A 160 4.72 2.64 -7.45
CA PHE A 160 4.51 1.76 -6.29
C PHE A 160 5.68 0.81 -5.98
N PRO A 161 6.25 0.06 -6.95
CA PRO A 161 7.39 -0.81 -6.68
C PRO A 161 8.64 -0.03 -6.23
N PHE A 162 8.91 1.15 -6.78
CA PHE A 162 10.02 1.99 -6.28
C PHE A 162 9.83 2.40 -4.82
N ALA A 163 8.59 2.69 -4.42
CA ALA A 163 8.26 3.01 -3.03
C ALA A 163 8.63 1.85 -2.08
N TRP A 164 8.29 0.62 -2.47
CA TRP A 164 8.57 -0.59 -1.70
C TRP A 164 10.06 -0.92 -1.67
N ILE A 165 10.82 -0.67 -2.74
CA ILE A 165 12.28 -0.82 -2.73
C ILE A 165 12.93 0.12 -1.70
N ILE A 166 12.50 1.39 -1.65
CA ILE A 166 13.00 2.35 -0.66
C ILE A 166 12.57 1.93 0.76
N ALA A 167 11.34 1.43 0.92
CA ALA A 167 10.86 0.90 2.20
C ALA A 167 11.73 -0.28 2.67
N ALA A 168 12.09 -1.21 1.76
CA ALA A 168 12.97 -2.33 2.07
C ALA A 168 14.35 -1.85 2.55
N ALA A 169 14.94 -0.90 1.83
CA ALA A 169 16.20 -0.28 2.22
C ALA A 169 16.09 0.43 3.59
N ALA A 170 14.94 1.05 3.88
CA ALA A 170 14.66 1.69 5.16
C ALA A 170 14.61 0.66 6.29
N PHE A 171 13.89 -0.46 6.12
CA PHE A 171 13.87 -1.56 7.09
C PHE A 171 15.28 -2.04 7.40
N PHE A 172 16.07 -2.38 6.39
CA PHE A 172 17.44 -2.87 6.60
C PHE A 172 18.38 -1.85 7.27
N SER A 173 18.08 -0.55 7.14
CA SER A 173 18.86 0.55 7.73
C SER A 173 18.51 0.85 9.19
N ILE A 174 17.42 0.31 9.75
CA ILE A 174 17.05 0.57 11.15
C ILE A 174 18.15 0.04 12.08
N LYS A 175 18.65 0.91 12.97
CA LYS A 175 19.53 0.55 14.07
C LYS A 175 18.70 0.18 15.32
N PRO A 176 19.09 -0.86 16.07
CA PRO A 176 18.46 -1.12 17.36
C PRO A 176 18.65 0.09 18.28
N ILE A 177 17.60 0.51 18.96
CA ILE A 177 17.73 1.46 20.07
C ILE A 177 18.60 0.76 21.12
N PRO A 178 19.58 1.45 21.76
CA PRO A 178 20.24 0.91 22.93
C PRO A 178 19.16 0.59 23.97
N GLN A 179 18.90 -0.69 24.21
CA GLN A 179 18.10 -1.09 25.35
C GLN A 179 18.81 -0.53 26.58
N ALA A 180 18.12 0.34 27.32
CA ALA A 180 18.55 0.70 28.66
C ALA A 180 18.85 -0.60 29.42
N SER A 181 20.07 -0.65 29.95
CA SER A 181 20.67 -1.72 30.71
C SER A 181 19.65 -2.53 31.50
N SER A 182 19.47 -3.81 31.15
CA SER A 182 19.19 -4.79 32.19
C SER A 182 20.45 -4.86 33.04
N VAL A 183 20.50 -4.03 34.07
CA VAL A 183 21.50 -4.12 35.14
C VAL A 183 21.60 -5.59 35.55
N PRO A 184 22.80 -6.20 35.51
CA PRO A 184 22.97 -7.51 36.08
C PRO A 184 22.74 -7.36 37.58
N THR A 185 21.60 -7.81 38.09
CA THR A 185 21.43 -8.02 39.52
C THR A 185 22.41 -9.10 39.93
N SER A 186 23.56 -8.64 40.41
CA SER A 186 24.55 -9.39 41.15
C SER A 186 23.87 -10.10 42.33
N LYS A 187 23.99 -11.42 42.36
CA LYS A 187 23.80 -12.23 43.56
C LYS A 187 24.80 -11.76 44.64
N PRO A 188 24.35 -11.67 45.90
CA PRO A 188 25.02 -12.35 47.00
C PRO A 188 24.27 -13.63 47.38
#